data_AF-A0A2N2DJ20-F1
#
_entry.id   AF-A0A2N2DJ20-F1
#
_cell.length_a   1.000
_cell.length_b   1.000
_cell.length_c   1.000
_cell.angle_alpha   90.00
_cell.angle_beta   90.00
_cell.angle_gamma   90.00
#
_symmetry.space_group_name_H-M   'P 1'
#
loop_
_entity.id
_entity.type
_entity.pdbx_description
1 polymer ?
#
loop_
_entity_poly.entity_id
_entity_poly.type
_entity_poly.pdbx_seq_one_letter_code
_entity_poly.pdbx_strand_id
1 'polypeptide(L)' 'MAQVLTTIHHEIIRVLRENSASYVNPVTSDIIGNALNVTPSYIREQMTPLQKMDMVGVRRGPGGGYFLAGKQALKL' A
#
# COMPACT_ATOMS: atom_id res chain seq x y z
N MET A 1 8.19 15.38 -12.05
CA MET A 1 7.45 16.11 -11.00
C MET A 1 7.50 15.25 -9.74
N ALA A 2 7.96 15.80 -8.60
CA ALA A 2 7.93 15.07 -7.33
C ALA A 2 6.46 14.92 -6.90
N GLN A 3 5.99 13.69 -6.78
CA GLN A 3 4.60 13.42 -6.46
C GLN A 3 4.43 13.48 -4.93
N VAL A 4 3.61 14.41 -4.46
CA VAL A 4 3.40 14.68 -3.04
C VAL A 4 2.47 13.62 -2.44
N LEU A 5 2.84 13.07 -1.29
CA LEU A 5 1.98 12.12 -0.56
C LEU A 5 0.78 12.86 0.03
N THR A 6 -0.41 12.33 -0.18
CA THR A 6 -1.66 12.80 0.39
C THR A 6 -1.93 12.07 1.71
N THR A 7 -2.95 12.49 2.47
CA THR A 7 -3.37 11.79 3.69
C THR A 7 -3.69 10.32 3.43
N ILE A 8 -4.39 10.00 2.33
CA ILE A 8 -4.75 8.62 2.01
C ILE A 8 -3.51 7.73 1.78
N HIS A 9 -2.43 8.27 1.21
CA HIS A 9 -1.20 7.50 1.04
C HIS A 9 -0.57 7.13 2.39
N HIS A 10 -0.58 8.03 3.37
CA HIS A 10 -0.06 7.76 4.71
C HIS A 10 -0.93 6.71 5.42
N GLU A 11 -2.25 6.81 5.30
CA GLU A 11 -3.18 5.84 5.86
C GLU A 11 -3.00 4.43 5.26
N ILE A 12 -2.78 4.34 3.94
CA ILE A 12 -2.46 3.06 3.28
C ILE A 12 -1.17 2.46 3.86
N ILE A 13 -0.12 3.26 4.02
CA ILE A 13 1.15 2.79 4.60
C ILE A 13 0.96 2.32 6.05
N ARG A 14 0.17 3.07 6.83
CA ARG A 14 -0.19 2.71 8.21
C ARG A 14 -0.87 1.34 8.26
N VAL A 15 -1.89 1.09 7.45
CA VAL A 15 -2.59 -0.20 7.39
C VAL A 15 -1.63 -1.33 7.02
N LEU A 16 -0.77 -1.12 6.01
CA LEU A 16 0.23 -2.12 5.62
C LEU A 16 1.22 -2.41 6.76
N ARG A 17 1.61 -1.41 7.54
CA ARG A 17 2.49 -1.58 8.70
C ARG A 17 1.81 -2.33 9.84
N GLU A 18 0.60 -1.94 10.19
CA GLU A 18 -0.20 -2.58 11.24
C GLU A 18 -0.42 -4.07 10.93
N ASN A 19 -0.55 -4.42 9.64
CA ASN A 19 -0.66 -5.81 9.18
C ASN A 19 0.69 -6.54 8.98
N SER A 20 1.81 -5.90 9.30
CA SER A 20 3.17 -6.42 9.05
C SER A 20 3.33 -6.92 7.59
N ALA A 21 2.78 -6.16 6.64
CA ALA A 21 2.69 -6.55 5.25
C ALA A 21 4.08 -6.74 4.64
N SER A 22 4.35 -7.95 4.17
CA SER A 22 5.62 -8.34 3.56
C SER A 22 5.40 -9.03 2.23
N TYR A 23 6.46 -9.29 1.47
CA TYR A 23 6.34 -10.05 0.22
C TYR A 23 5.65 -11.41 0.43
N VAL A 24 5.94 -12.07 1.55
CA VAL A 24 5.40 -13.40 1.89
C VAL A 24 3.95 -13.30 2.39
N ASN A 25 3.61 -12.20 3.06
CA ASN A 25 2.28 -11.91 3.59
C ASN A 25 1.76 -10.55 3.07
N PRO A 26 1.35 -10.46 1.79
CA PRO A 26 0.84 -9.22 1.22
C PRO A 26 -0.61 -8.96 1.67
N VAL A 27 -1.02 -7.69 1.67
CA VAL A 27 -2.38 -7.27 2.04
C VAL A 27 -3.16 -6.85 0.81
N THR A 28 -4.37 -7.37 0.62
CA THR A 28 -5.18 -7.09 -0.57
C THR A 28 -5.78 -5.69 -0.57
N SER A 29 -6.16 -5.18 -1.75
CA SER A 29 -6.91 -3.92 -1.85
C SER A 29 -8.23 -3.94 -1.08
N ASP A 30 -8.85 -5.12 -0.93
CA ASP A 30 -10.11 -5.28 -0.20
C ASP A 30 -9.91 -5.09 1.30
N ILE A 31 -8.85 -5.67 1.88
CA ILE A 31 -8.52 -5.49 3.30
C ILE A 31 -8.21 -4.01 3.58
N ILE A 32 -7.40 -3.39 2.73
CA ILE A 32 -7.03 -1.97 2.88
C ILE A 32 -8.25 -1.06 2.71
N GLY A 33 -9.08 -1.33 1.70
CA GLY A 33 -10.31 -0.57 1.44
C GLY A 33 -11.28 -0.66 2.61
N ASN A 34 -11.49 -1.85 3.15
CA ASN A 34 -12.34 -2.05 4.33
C ASN A 34 -11.80 -1.30 5.57
N ALA A 35 -10.49 -1.34 5.82
CA ALA A 35 -9.87 -0.63 6.94
C ALA A 35 -10.01 0.90 6.83
N LEU A 36 -9.98 1.43 5.61
CA LEU A 36 -10.02 2.87 5.34
C LEU A 36 -11.41 3.37 4.93
N ASN A 37 -12.43 2.50 4.91
CA ASN A 37 -13.79 2.78 4.46
C ASN A 37 -13.84 3.41 3.03
N VAL A 38 -13.07 2.84 2.11
CA VAL A 38 -13.01 3.23 0.69
C VAL A 38 -13.05 2.02 -0.22
N THR A 39 -13.35 2.23 -1.51
CA THR A 39 -13.47 1.13 -2.45
C THR A 39 -12.11 0.50 -2.79
N PRO A 40 -12.05 -0.81 -3.06
CA PRO A 40 -10.80 -1.46 -3.49
C PRO A 40 -10.23 -0.88 -4.78
N SER A 41 -11.09 -0.40 -5.70
CA SER A 41 -10.66 0.28 -6.92
C SER A 41 -9.91 1.58 -6.63
N TYR A 42 -10.39 2.37 -5.67
CA TYR A 42 -9.71 3.59 -5.24
C TYR A 42 -8.34 3.28 -4.62
N ILE A 43 -8.24 2.23 -3.79
CA ILE A 43 -6.94 1.77 -3.27
C ILE A 43 -5.98 1.44 -4.41
N ARG A 44 -6.41 0.67 -5.41
CA ARG A 44 -5.55 0.29 -6.56
C ARG A 44 -5.03 1.52 -7.32
N GLU A 45 -5.84 2.58 -7.43
CA GLU A 45 -5.44 3.85 -8.03
C GLU A 45 -4.34 4.55 -7.20
N GLN A 46 -4.54 4.66 -5.88
CA GLN A 46 -3.60 5.30 -4.96
C GLN A 46 -2.28 4.53 -4.78
N MET A 47 -2.21 3.26 -5.21
CA MET A 47 -0.97 2.46 -5.15
C MET A 47 0.03 2.86 -6.23
N THR A 48 -0.38 3.53 -7.31
CA THR A 48 0.53 3.89 -8.40
C THR A 48 1.58 4.92 -7.97
N PRO A 49 1.21 6.04 -7.30
CA PRO A 49 2.20 6.95 -6.72
C PRO A 49 3.14 6.28 -5.72
N LEU A 50 2.61 5.43 -4.83
CA LEU A 50 3.38 4.75 -3.80
C LEU A 50 4.42 3.78 -4.39
N GLN A 51 4.07 3.06 -5.46
CA GLN A 51 5.00 2.19 -6.19
C GLN A 51 6.09 2.99 -6.90
N LYS A 52 5.75 4.13 -7.51
CA LYS A 52 6.73 5.01 -8.17
C LYS A 52 7.76 5.59 -7.20
N MET A 53 7.41 5.69 -5.92
CA MET A 53 8.30 6.16 -4.85
C MET A 53 9.03 5.02 -4.12
N ASP A 54 8.93 3.77 -4.60
CA ASP A 54 9.46 2.57 -3.94
C ASP A 54 9.01 2.42 -2.48
N MET A 55 7.78 2.84 -2.14
CA MET A 55 7.22 2.73 -0.79
C MET A 55 6.38 1.46 -0.60
N VAL A 56 5.78 0.96 -1.68
CA VAL A 56 5.01 -0.28 -1.66
C VAL A 56 5.37 -1.13 -2.87
N GLY A 57 5.40 -2.43 -2.65
CA GLY A 57 5.52 -3.45 -3.69
C GLY A 57 4.19 -4.16 -3.91
N VAL A 58 4.09 -4.88 -5.03
CA VAL A 58 2.94 -5.71 -5.35
C VAL A 58 3.37 -7.16 -5.60
N ARG A 59 2.73 -8.11 -4.91
CA ARG A 59 2.84 -9.53 -5.20
C ARG A 59 1.68 -9.90 -6.12
N ARG A 60 2.00 -10.44 -7.30
CA ARG A 60 1.01 -10.85 -8.31
C ARG A 60 0.62 -12.32 -8.11
N GLY A 61 -0.56 -12.69 -8.63
CA GLY A 61 -1.08 -14.06 -8.60
C GLY A 61 -2.09 -14.34 -7.46
N PRO A 62 -2.51 -15.60 -7.29
CA PRO A 62 -3.42 -16.00 -6.22
C PRO A 62 -2.87 -15.64 -4.84
N GLY A 63 -3.69 -14.98 -4.01
CA GLY A 63 -3.25 -14.47 -2.71
C GLY A 63 -2.24 -13.32 -2.81
N GLY A 64 -2.19 -12.63 -3.95
CA GLY A 64 -1.40 -11.43 -4.15
C GLY A 64 -1.94 -10.22 -3.39
N GLY A 65 -1.20 -9.11 -3.42
CA GLY A 65 -1.55 -7.89 -2.70
C GLY A 65 -0.37 -6.94 -2.60
N TYR A 66 -0.47 -5.98 -1.69
CA TYR A 66 0.50 -4.93 -1.47
C TYR A 66 1.31 -5.19 -0.21
N PHE A 67 2.57 -4.78 -0.22
CA PHE A 67 3.47 -4.89 0.92
C PHE A 67 4.37 -3.67 1.00
N LEU A 68 4.93 -3.38 2.18
CA LEU A 68 5.87 -2.27 2.33
C LEU A 68 7.16 -2.58 1.57
N ALA A 69 7.57 -1.66 0.70
CA ALA A 69 8.82 -1.74 -0.04
C ALA A 69 9.72 -0.55 0.30
N GLY A 70 11.03 -0.74 0.15
CA GLY A 70 12.01 0.32 0.31
C GLY A 70 12.23 0.81 1.75
N LYS A 71 13.37 1.49 1.96
CA LYS A 71 13.74 2.06 3.26
C LYS A 71 12.83 3.23 3.69
N GLN A 72 12.12 3.86 2.75
CA GLN A 72 11.29 5.05 3.02
C GLN A 72 9.99 4.69 3.74
N ALA A 73 9.38 3.55 3.39
CA ALA A 73 8.17 3.06 4.04
C ALA A 73 8.37 2.69 5.52
N LEU A 74 9.62 2.39 5.91
CA LEU A 74 10.00 2.04 7.28
C LEU A 74 10.36 3.25 8.17
N LYS A 75 10.43 4.47 7.60
CA LYS A 75 10.83 5.70 8.31
C LYS A 75 9.67 6.63 8.66
N LEU A 76 8.51 6.45 8.05
CA LEU A 76 7.25 7.11 8.43
C LEU A 76 6.68 6.52 9.71
#